data_AF-V9L8B1-F1
#
_entry.id   AF-V9L8B1-F1
#
_cell.length_a   1.000
_cell.length_b   1.000
_cell.length_c   1.000
_cell.angle_alpha   90.00
_cell.angle_beta   90.00
_cell.angle_gamma   90.00
#
_symmetry.space_group_name_H-M   'P 1'
#
loop_
_entity.id
_entity.type
_entity.pdbx_description
1 polymer ?
#
loop_
_entity_poly.entity_id
_entity_poly.type
_entity_poly.pdbx_seq_one_letter_code
_entity_poly.pdbx_strand_id
1 'polypeptide(L)'
;MRSKHEPEVKELSWGVDLEKNFPQSECHYDYILAADVVYSHPYLEELLMTFDHLCQDDTIILWTMKFRLEKENNFVEKFKYIFDVEVIYNLPSLQIKLYRATWKISSRLRKET
;
A
#
# COMPACT_ATOMS: atom_id res chain seq x y z
N MET A 1 17.42 11.14 -18.56
CA MET A 1 17.98 11.25 -17.19
C MET A 1 18.34 9.84 -16.74
N ARG A 2 19.60 9.54 -16.41
CA ARG A 2 19.96 8.25 -15.79
C ARG A 2 19.76 8.38 -14.28
N SER A 3 19.07 7.41 -13.67
CA SER A 3 18.92 7.36 -12.21
C SER A 3 20.32 7.28 -11.57
N LYS A 4 20.53 8.00 -10.46
CA LYS A 4 21.78 7.91 -9.70
C LYS A 4 21.94 6.56 -8.99
N HIS A 5 20.83 5.84 -8.81
CA HIS A 5 20.78 4.53 -8.16
C HIS A 5 20.13 3.55 -9.13
N GLU A 6 20.74 2.39 -9.31
CA GLU A 6 20.16 1.34 -10.14
C GLU A 6 18.94 0.74 -9.43
N PRO A 7 17.83 0.52 -10.15
CA PRO A 7 16.67 -0.13 -9.56
C PRO A 7 16.97 -1.60 -9.31
N GLU A 8 16.67 -2.07 -8.11
CA GLU A 8 16.69 -3.49 -7.78
C GLU A 8 15.35 -4.12 -8.11
N VAL A 9 15.38 -5.35 -8.64
CA VAL A 9 14.18 -6.13 -8.97
C VAL A 9 14.16 -7.37 -8.09
N LYS A 10 13.07 -7.53 -7.34
CA LYS A 10 12.86 -8.68 -6.46
C LYS A 10 11.43 -9.17 -6.57
N GLU A 11 11.26 -10.48 -6.52
CA GLU A 11 9.92 -11.09 -6.48
C GLU A 11 9.23 -10.74 -5.15
N LEU A 12 7.96 -10.35 -5.24
CA LEU A 12 7.10 -10.13 -4.09
C LEU A 12 5.72 -10.70 -4.42
N SER A 13 5.41 -11.83 -3.80
CA SER A 13 4.06 -12.40 -3.78
C SER A 13 3.32 -11.84 -2.57
N TRP A 14 2.14 -11.25 -2.78
CA TRP A 14 1.40 -10.59 -1.70
C TRP A 14 1.11 -11.54 -0.55
N GLY A 15 1.41 -11.11 0.68
CA GLY A 15 1.15 -11.88 1.90
C GLY A 15 2.04 -13.12 2.11
N VAL A 16 2.98 -13.41 1.21
CA VAL A 16 3.79 -14.64 1.24
C VAL A 16 5.23 -14.33 1.63
N ASP A 17 5.74 -15.00 2.67
CA ASP A 17 7.13 -14.95 3.10
C ASP A 17 7.68 -13.51 3.30
N LEU A 18 6.82 -12.56 3.70
CA LEU A 18 7.17 -11.14 3.76
C LEU A 18 8.33 -10.85 4.72
N GLU A 19 8.30 -11.37 5.96
CA GLU A 19 9.40 -11.17 6.91
C GLU A 19 10.68 -11.89 6.49
N LYS A 20 10.57 -13.01 5.78
CA LYS A 20 11.73 -13.76 5.29
C LYS A 20 12.43 -13.05 4.12
N ASN A 21 11.66 -12.44 3.22
CA ASN A 21 12.18 -11.83 2.00
C ASN A 21 12.36 -10.32 2.12
N PHE A 22 11.59 -9.66 2.99
CA PHE A 22 11.56 -8.22 3.22
C PHE A 22 11.46 -7.93 4.72
N PRO A 23 12.43 -8.38 5.54
CA PRO A 23 12.37 -8.23 6.99
C PRO A 23 12.30 -6.76 7.38
N GLN A 24 11.37 -6.41 8.27
CA GLN A 24 11.19 -5.01 8.69
C GLN A 24 12.45 -4.43 9.38
N SER A 25 13.28 -5.30 9.96
CA SER A 25 14.54 -4.91 10.62
C SER A 25 15.64 -4.47 9.65
N GLU A 26 15.59 -4.90 8.38
CA GLU A 26 16.63 -4.62 7.38
C GLU A 26 16.09 -3.80 6.19
N CYS A 27 14.80 -3.93 5.89
CA CYS A 27 14.14 -3.26 4.77
C CYS A 27 13.30 -2.10 5.28
N HIS A 28 13.70 -0.89 4.89
CA HIS A 28 12.99 0.34 5.18
C HIS A 28 12.66 1.08 3.89
N TYR A 29 11.40 1.45 3.72
CA TYR A 29 10.92 2.15 2.53
C TYR A 29 10.35 3.51 2.92
N ASP A 30 10.99 4.60 2.47
CA ASP A 30 10.43 5.94 2.62
C ASP A 30 9.09 6.07 1.88
N TYR A 31 8.98 5.39 0.73
CA TYR A 31 7.81 5.39 -0.13
C TYR A 31 7.43 4.00 -0.60
N ILE A 32 6.13 3.71 -0.58
CA ILE A 32 5.54 2.56 -1.29
C ILE A 32 4.68 3.11 -2.42
N LEU A 33 4.96 2.68 -3.64
CA LEU A 33 4.22 3.09 -4.83
C LEU A 33 3.38 1.92 -5.35
N ALA A 34 2.09 2.15 -5.55
CA ALA A 34 1.19 1.15 -6.12
C ALA A 34 0.26 1.78 -7.15
N ALA A 35 0.08 1.10 -8.28
CA ALA A 35 -0.80 1.55 -9.35
C ALA A 35 -1.64 0.37 -9.88
N ASP A 36 -2.97 0.54 -9.87
CA ASP A 36 -3.93 -0.43 -10.44
C ASP A 36 -3.83 -1.85 -9.83
N VAL A 37 -3.40 -1.95 -8.58
CA VAL A 37 -3.23 -3.23 -7.85
C VAL A 37 -4.52 -3.78 -7.24
N VAL A 38 -5.59 -2.98 -7.17
CA VAL A 38 -6.89 -3.38 -6.62
C VAL A 38 -7.89 -3.53 -7.75
N TYR A 39 -8.23 -4.78 -8.05
CA TYR A 39 -9.26 -5.19 -9.02
C TYR A 39 -9.98 -6.44 -8.48
N SER A 40 -10.90 -7.04 -9.24
CA SER A 40 -11.59 -8.27 -8.87
C SER A 40 -10.60 -9.46 -8.79
N HIS A 41 -9.89 -9.52 -7.67
CA HIS A 41 -8.85 -10.48 -7.38
C HIS A 41 -9.10 -11.08 -6.00
N PRO A 42 -8.89 -12.39 -5.79
CA PRO A 42 -9.21 -13.02 -4.53
C PRO A 42 -8.23 -12.67 -3.40
N TYR A 43 -7.06 -12.09 -3.72
CA TYR A 43 -5.97 -11.88 -2.76
C TYR A 43 -5.85 -10.44 -2.23
N LEU A 44 -6.98 -9.76 -2.06
CA LEU A 44 -7.02 -8.38 -1.56
C LEU A 44 -6.65 -8.27 -0.07
N GLU A 45 -6.83 -9.34 0.71
CA GLU A 45 -6.39 -9.36 2.11
C GLU A 45 -4.86 -9.43 2.19
N GLU A 46 -4.25 -10.28 1.38
CA GLU A 46 -2.81 -10.47 1.29
C GLU A 46 -2.10 -9.21 0.77
N LEU A 47 -2.74 -8.50 -0.17
CA LEU A 47 -2.28 -7.17 -0.59
C LEU A 47 -2.28 -6.19 0.59
N LEU A 48 -3.33 -6.21 1.42
CA LEU A 48 -3.39 -5.35 2.60
C LEU A 48 -2.32 -5.71 3.64
N MET A 49 -2.10 -7.01 3.89
CA MET A 49 -1.01 -7.50 4.74
C MET A 49 0.35 -7.06 4.22
N THR A 50 0.53 -7.04 2.89
CA THR A 50 1.76 -6.57 2.26
C THR A 50 1.99 -5.08 2.51
N PHE A 51 0.96 -4.24 2.34
CA PHE A 51 1.08 -2.82 2.68
C PHE A 51 1.42 -2.61 4.15
N ASP A 52 0.76 -3.33 5.06
CA ASP A 52 1.00 -3.22 6.50
C ASP A 52 2.38 -3.72 6.94
N HIS A 53 2.94 -4.71 6.24
CA HIS A 53 4.28 -5.23 6.49
C HIS A 53 5.37 -4.29 5.98
N LEU A 54 5.22 -3.77 4.76
CA LEU A 54 6.25 -2.90 4.17
C LEU A 54 6.23 -1.48 4.75
N CYS A 55 5.10 -1.04 5.30
CA CYS A 55 4.94 0.29 5.87
C CYS A 55 5.53 0.35 7.29
N GLN A 56 6.36 1.36 7.53
CA GLN A 56 6.91 1.72 8.83
C GLN A 56 6.45 3.14 9.22
N ASP A 57 6.99 3.68 10.31
CA ASP A 57 6.44 4.87 10.99
C ASP A 57 6.50 6.18 10.17
N ASP A 58 7.44 6.28 9.25
CA ASP A 58 7.74 7.39 8.36
C ASP A 58 7.48 7.05 6.88
N THR A 59 7.03 5.83 6.58
CA THR A 59 6.68 5.42 5.23
C THR A 59 5.44 6.16 4.71
N ILE A 60 5.52 6.64 3.48
CA ILE A 60 4.40 7.22 2.74
C ILE A 60 3.97 6.27 1.62
N ILE A 61 2.72 5.82 1.68
CA ILE A 61 2.12 5.05 0.59
C ILE A 61 1.49 6.02 -0.41
N LEU A 62 1.92 5.94 -1.67
CA LEU A 62 1.27 6.60 -2.80
C LEU A 62 0.60 5.54 -3.66
N TRP A 63 -0.74 5.56 -3.65
CA TRP A 63 -1.53 4.54 -4.29
C TRP A 63 -2.53 5.16 -5.26
N THR A 64 -2.45 4.76 -6.53
CA THR A 64 -3.39 5.19 -7.57
C THR A 64 -4.19 4.02 -8.10
N MET A 65 -5.49 4.23 -8.32
CA MET A 65 -6.33 3.24 -8.99
C MET A 65 -7.44 3.90 -9.79
N LYS A 66 -7.89 3.18 -10.82
CA LYS A 66 -9.12 3.52 -11.53
C LYS A 66 -10.30 2.86 -10.83
N PHE A 67 -11.12 3.66 -10.16
CA PHE A 67 -12.32 3.16 -9.51
C PHE A 67 -13.39 2.82 -10.54
N ARG A 68 -13.46 1.55 -10.90
CA ARG A 68 -14.66 1.02 -11.57
C ARG A 68 -15.69 0.80 -10.47
N LEU A 69 -16.89 1.34 -10.64
CA LEU A 69 -17.99 1.47 -9.68
C LEU A 69 -18.55 0.11 -9.18
N GLU A 70 -17.71 -0.79 -8.68
CA GLU A 70 -18.17 -1.98 -7.98
C GLU A 70 -18.47 -1.61 -6.53
N LYS A 71 -19.71 -1.84 -6.11
CA LYS A 71 -20.26 -1.57 -4.78
C LYS A 71 -19.53 -2.29 -3.63
N GLU A 72 -18.54 -3.13 -3.94
CA GLU A 72 -17.93 -4.09 -3.02
C GLU A 72 -16.44 -3.85 -2.78
N ASN A 73 -15.91 -2.66 -3.07
CA ASN A 73 -14.51 -2.37 -2.77
C ASN A 73 -14.28 -2.07 -1.28
N ASN A 74 -14.57 -3.06 -0.43
CA ASN A 74 -14.29 -3.09 1.01
C ASN A 74 -12.77 -2.94 1.28
N PHE A 75 -11.92 -3.16 0.27
CA PHE A 75 -10.48 -2.95 0.43
C PHE A 75 -10.18 -1.52 0.88
N VAL A 76 -10.81 -0.48 0.31
CA VAL A 76 -10.55 0.90 0.72
C VAL A 76 -10.91 1.12 2.18
N GLU A 77 -12.02 0.54 2.65
CA GLU A 77 -12.45 0.69 4.05
C GLU A 77 -11.54 -0.09 5.02
N LYS A 78 -11.13 -1.32 4.66
CA LYS A 78 -10.12 -2.07 5.41
C LYS A 78 -8.76 -1.36 5.42
N PHE A 79 -8.37 -0.79 4.28
CA PHE A 79 -7.14 -0.01 4.16
C PHE A 79 -7.17 1.22 5.06
N LYS A 80 -8.29 1.97 5.07
CA LYS A 80 -8.51 3.08 6.01
C LYS A 80 -8.57 2.64 7.48
N TYR A 81 -8.77 1.37 7.79
CA TYR A 81 -8.74 0.91 9.18
C TYR A 81 -7.31 0.83 9.74
N ILE A 82 -6.33 0.63 8.86
CA ILE A 82 -4.90 0.50 9.20
C ILE A 82 -4.15 1.82 8.94
N PHE A 83 -4.53 2.56 7.90
CA PHE A 83 -3.84 3.76 7.44
C PHE A 83 -4.72 5.01 7.53
N ASP A 84 -4.08 6.15 7.78
CA ASP A 84 -4.66 7.47 7.56
C ASP A 84 -4.52 7.77 6.07
N VAL A 85 -5.64 8.04 5.40
CA VAL A 85 -5.72 8.11 3.93
C VAL A 85 -6.30 9.43 3.50
N GLU A 86 -5.60 10.12 2.61
CA GLU A 86 -6.05 11.36 1.97
C GLU A 86 -6.00 11.23 0.44
N VAL A 87 -6.95 11.86 -0.25
CA VAL A 87 -6.91 11.98 -1.71
C VAL A 87 -6.12 13.24 -2.05
N ILE A 88 -4.94 13.08 -2.64
CA ILE A 88 -4.07 14.21 -3.02
C ILE A 88 -4.22 14.61 -4.47
N TYR A 89 -4.82 13.75 -5.30
CA TYR A 89 -5.17 14.09 -6.67
C TYR A 89 -6.41 13.30 -7.13
N ASN A 90 -7.26 13.96 -7.91
CA ASN A 90 -8.49 13.37 -8.44
C ASN A 90 -8.62 13.77 -9.92
N LEU A 91 -8.73 12.77 -10.79
CA LEU A 91 -8.94 12.93 -12.22
C LEU A 91 -10.27 12.28 -12.63
N PRO A 92 -11.39 13.02 -12.52
CA PRO A 92 -12.72 12.46 -12.74
C PRO A 92 -12.95 11.93 -14.15
N SER A 93 -12.33 12.55 -15.17
CA SER A 93 -12.46 12.13 -16.57
C SER A 93 -12.00 10.69 -16.81
N LEU A 94 -11.04 10.20 -16.04
CA LEU A 94 -10.53 8.84 -16.11
C LEU A 94 -10.96 7.96 -14.92
N GLN A 95 -11.72 8.52 -13.96
CA GLN A 95 -12.08 7.88 -12.69
C GLN A 95 -10.85 7.43 -11.88
N ILE A 96 -9.77 8.21 -11.94
CA ILE A 96 -8.52 7.91 -11.25
C ILE A 96 -8.38 8.82 -10.03
N LYS A 97 -7.99 8.25 -8.90
CA LYS A 97 -7.58 8.99 -7.70
C LYS A 97 -6.19 8.56 -7.27
N LEU A 98 -5.41 9.51 -6.79
CA LEU A 98 -4.16 9.26 -6.09
C LEU A 98 -4.41 9.48 -4.60
N TYR A 99 -4.14 8.42 -3.83
CA TYR A 99 -4.12 8.44 -2.39
C TYR A 99 -2.71 8.66 -1.88
N ARG A 100 -2.60 9.46 -0.82
CA ARG A 100 -1.47 9.40 0.10
C ARG A 100 -1.96 8.75 1.38
N ALA A 101 -1.16 7.82 1.92
CA ALA A 101 -1.48 7.17 3.17
C ALA A 101 -0.26 6.98 4.06
N THR A 102 -0.50 7.01 5.37
CA THR A 102 0.51 6.78 6.42
C THR A 102 -0.09 5.88 7.49
N TRP A 103 0.74 5.21 8.27
CA TRP A 103 0.25 4.34 9.33
C TRP A 103 -0.52 5.11 10.41
N LYS A 104 -1.64 4.55 10.89
CA LYS A 104 -2.41 5.16 11.97
C LYS A 104 -1.69 5.01 13.30
N ILE A 105 -1.66 6.07 14.10
CA ILE A 105 -1.14 6.00 15.47
C ILE A 105 -1.91 4.94 16.29
N SER A 106 -3.22 4.78 16.07
CA SER A 106 -4.04 3.79 16.76
C SER A 106 -3.87 2.35 16.26
N SER A 107 -3.32 2.13 15.05
CA SER A 107 -2.94 0.78 14.61
C SER A 107 -1.59 0.36 15.19
N ARG A 108 -0.69 1.30 15.50
CA ARG A 108 0.60 1.04 16.19
C ARG A 108 0.40 0.29 17.51
N LEU A 109 -0.52 0.79 18.35
CA LEU A 109 -0.79 0.23 19.68
C LEU A 109 -1.31 -1.22 19.65
N ARG A 110 -1.81 -1.70 18.51
CA ARG A 110 -2.32 -3.08 18.36
C ARG A 110 -1.23 -4.11 18.04
N LYS A 111 -0.06 -3.71 17.56
CA LYS A 111 1.06 -4.64 17.30
C LYS A 111 1.96 -4.87 18.51
N GLU A 112 1.87 -4.02 19.53
CA GLU A 112 2.67 -4.12 20.76
C GLU A 112 2.00 -4.94 21.88
N THR A 113 0.85 -5.57 21.61
CA THR A 113 0.09 -6.42 22.57
C THR A 113 0.00 -7.85 22.06
#